data_AF-A0A1E3W837-F1
#
_entry.id   AF-A0A1E3W837-F1
#
_cell.length_a   1.000
_cell.length_b   1.000
_cell.length_c   1.000
_cell.angle_alpha   90.00
_cell.angle_beta   90.00
_cell.angle_gamma   90.00
#
_symmetry.space_group_name_H-M   'P 1'
#
loop_
_entity.id
_entity.type
_entity.pdbx_description
1 polymer ?
#
loop_
_entity_poly.entity_id
_entity_poly.type
_entity_poly.pdbx_seq_one_letter_code
_entity_poly.pdbx_strand_id
1 'polypeptide(L)'
;MRHLLFGAALCTALLSAAPLHAAIDAVPSRKPGYWEITTVAPVSGMTKIKVCIGEDDDIVRPEGGDCTEPKLTPLNEGVIVDVVCTTKEGKQTISTTFTGDFDTRYHAILKTTFDPPLGAISHMGVNIDGKYLGPDCP
;
A
#
# COMPACT_ATOMS: atom_id res chain seq x y z
N MET A 1 4.34 -70.25 -16.83
CA MET A 1 5.10 -69.60 -15.75
C MET A 1 4.63 -68.17 -15.64
N ARG A 2 4.26 -67.79 -14.41
CA ARG A 2 3.74 -66.49 -13.99
C ARG A 2 4.92 -65.51 -13.90
N HIS A 3 4.95 -64.46 -14.71
CA HIS A 3 5.88 -63.35 -14.47
C HIS A 3 5.13 -62.23 -13.75
N LEU A 4 5.55 -62.03 -12.50
CA LEU A 4 5.11 -61.00 -11.57
C LEU A 4 5.74 -59.65 -11.96
N LEU A 5 4.91 -58.60 -11.86
CA LEU A 5 5.14 -57.28 -11.25
C LEU A 5 6.50 -56.59 -11.49
N PHE A 6 6.49 -55.30 -11.85
CA PHE A 6 6.84 -54.19 -10.95
C PHE A 6 6.64 -52.87 -11.70
N GLY A 7 5.65 -52.09 -11.25
CA GLY A 7 5.40 -50.74 -11.72
C GLY A 7 6.47 -49.79 -11.18
N ALA A 8 7.00 -48.94 -12.05
CA ALA A 8 7.74 -47.74 -11.66
C ALA A 8 6.84 -46.54 -11.95
N ALA A 9 6.11 -46.09 -10.92
CA ALA A 9 5.37 -44.84 -10.96
C ALA A 9 6.39 -43.68 -10.91
N LEU A 10 6.51 -42.94 -12.02
CA LEU A 10 7.32 -41.74 -12.11
C LEU A 10 6.61 -40.61 -11.34
N CYS A 11 7.03 -40.35 -10.11
CA CYS A 11 6.58 -39.19 -9.33
C CYS A 11 7.25 -37.93 -9.89
N THR A 12 6.59 -37.25 -10.83
CA THR A 12 7.00 -35.93 -11.30
C THR A 12 6.71 -34.90 -10.20
N ALA A 13 7.74 -34.56 -9.42
CA ALA A 13 7.66 -33.48 -8.44
C ALA A 13 7.50 -32.15 -9.17
N LEU A 14 6.29 -31.58 -9.11
CA LEU A 14 6.04 -30.19 -9.51
C LEU A 14 6.77 -29.28 -8.51
N LEU A 15 7.93 -28.76 -8.91
CA LEU A 15 8.55 -27.64 -8.21
C LEU A 15 7.61 -26.43 -8.35
N SER A 16 6.86 -26.14 -7.29
CA SER A 16 6.18 -24.85 -7.13
C SER A 16 7.27 -23.78 -7.04
N ALA A 17 7.53 -23.09 -8.14
CA ALA A 17 8.28 -21.84 -8.12
C ALA A 17 7.44 -20.83 -7.32
N ALA A 18 7.79 -20.62 -6.05
CA ALA A 18 7.28 -19.49 -5.30
C ALA A 18 7.67 -18.20 -6.05
N PRO A 19 6.76 -17.22 -6.19
CA PRO A 19 7.11 -15.96 -6.82
C PRO A 19 8.21 -15.30 -5.99
N LEU A 20 9.35 -15.07 -6.64
CA LEU A 20 10.41 -14.22 -6.15
C LEU A 20 9.78 -12.82 -6.01
N HIS A 21 9.48 -12.40 -4.78
CA HIS A 21 9.02 -11.03 -4.53
C HIS A 21 10.19 -10.11 -4.91
N ALA A 22 10.08 -9.46 -6.06
CA ALA A 22 11.05 -8.48 -6.52
C ALA A 22 11.15 -7.35 -5.47
N ALA A 23 12.38 -6.92 -5.22
CA ALA A 23 12.69 -5.88 -4.24
C ALA A 23 11.83 -4.63 -4.46
N ILE A 24 11.25 -4.14 -3.36
CA ILE A 24 10.38 -2.96 -3.32
C ILE A 24 11.27 -1.72 -3.22
N ASP A 25 12.08 -1.48 -4.25
CA ASP A 25 12.83 -0.23 -4.42
C ASP A 25 12.01 0.82 -5.19
N ALA A 26 10.81 0.45 -5.65
CA ALA A 26 9.91 1.33 -6.38
C ALA A 26 8.88 1.97 -5.45
N VAL A 27 8.52 3.22 -5.75
CA VAL A 27 7.37 3.92 -5.17
C VAL A 27 6.12 3.04 -5.38
N PRO A 28 5.30 2.79 -4.33
CA PRO A 28 4.03 2.10 -4.49
C PRO A 28 3.16 2.79 -5.55
N SER A 29 2.67 2.02 -6.52
CA SER A 29 1.82 2.54 -7.58
C SER A 29 0.61 1.64 -7.72
N ARG A 30 -0.58 2.24 -7.61
CA ARG A 30 -1.85 1.50 -7.75
C ARG A 30 -2.11 1.26 -9.22
N LYS A 31 -2.52 0.05 -9.57
CA LYS A 31 -2.99 -0.28 -10.91
C LYS A 31 -4.08 0.72 -11.35
N PRO A 32 -3.99 1.32 -12.55
CA PRO A 32 -5.03 2.19 -13.07
C PRO A 32 -6.38 1.49 -13.16
N GLY A 33 -7.45 2.22 -12.83
CA GLY A 33 -8.82 1.71 -12.85
C GLY A 33 -9.63 2.15 -11.63
N TYR A 34 -10.70 1.42 -11.35
CA TYR A 34 -11.65 1.76 -10.32
C TYR A 34 -11.36 1.05 -9.00
N TRP A 35 -11.28 1.82 -7.93
CA TRP A 35 -10.90 1.34 -6.60
C TRP A 35 -11.95 1.70 -5.56
N GLU A 36 -12.12 0.84 -4.56
CA GLU A 36 -12.78 1.17 -3.29
C GLU A 36 -11.70 1.41 -2.24
N ILE A 37 -11.72 2.60 -1.63
CA ILE A 37 -10.82 2.98 -0.55
C ILE A 37 -11.62 3.08 0.74
N THR A 38 -11.22 2.31 1.75
CA THR A 38 -11.76 2.39 3.10
C THR A 38 -10.74 3.07 4.00
N THR A 39 -11.15 4.12 4.69
CA THR A 39 -10.29 4.88 5.60
C THR A 39 -10.88 4.84 6.99
N VAL A 40 -10.07 4.56 8.01
CA VAL A 40 -10.45 4.60 9.41
C VAL A 40 -9.57 5.62 10.12
N ALA A 41 -10.17 6.73 10.55
CA ALA A 41 -9.49 7.77 11.29
C ALA A 41 -10.19 8.04 12.64
N PRO A 42 -9.45 8.47 13.68
CA PRO A 42 -10.00 8.69 15.02
C PRO A 42 -11.16 9.70 15.07
N VAL A 43 -11.11 10.75 14.25
CA VAL A 43 -12.07 11.86 14.30
C VAL A 43 -13.28 11.61 13.38
N SER A 44 -13.05 11.12 12.17
CA SER A 44 -14.11 10.93 11.16
C SER A 44 -14.69 9.51 11.12
N GLY A 45 -14.12 8.57 11.89
CA GLY A 45 -14.55 7.17 11.88
C GLY A 45 -14.17 6.46 10.58
N MET A 46 -14.97 5.46 10.20
CA MET A 46 -14.79 4.71 8.96
C MET A 46 -15.51 5.41 7.80
N THR A 47 -14.78 5.71 6.74
CA THR A 47 -15.31 6.17 5.46
C THR A 47 -14.96 5.17 4.37
N LYS A 48 -15.80 5.11 3.34
CA LYS A 48 -15.61 4.27 2.17
C LYS A 48 -15.95 5.09 0.95
N ILE A 49 -14.99 5.24 0.05
CA ILE A 49 -15.14 5.96 -1.21
C ILE A 49 -14.78 5.05 -2.36
N LYS A 50 -15.32 5.35 -3.54
CA LYS A 50 -14.85 4.72 -4.77
C LYS A 50 -14.26 5.79 -5.67
N VAL A 51 -13.11 5.51 -6.25
CA VAL A 51 -12.29 6.50 -6.96
C VAL A 51 -11.64 5.86 -8.17
N CYS A 52 -11.52 6.65 -9.23
CA CYS A 52 -10.77 6.30 -10.41
C CYS A 52 -9.33 6.74 -10.26
N ILE A 53 -8.42 5.82 -10.55
CA ILE A 53 -6.98 6.00 -10.44
C ILE A 53 -6.39 5.91 -11.84
N GLY A 54 -5.61 6.92 -12.22
CA GLY A 54 -4.94 7.00 -13.52
C GLY A 54 -3.53 6.42 -13.49
N GLU A 55 -2.82 6.53 -14.61
CA GLU A 55 -1.42 6.09 -14.73
C GLU A 55 -0.46 6.98 -13.91
N ASP A 56 -0.79 8.26 -13.78
CA ASP A 56 0.01 9.25 -13.03
C ASP A 56 -0.31 9.29 -11.53
N ASP A 57 -0.80 8.18 -10.98
CA ASP A 57 -1.16 8.10 -9.57
C ASP A 57 0.04 8.29 -8.64
N ASP A 58 -0.09 9.24 -7.72
CA ASP A 58 0.89 9.48 -6.65
C ASP A 58 0.23 9.23 -5.29
N ILE A 59 0.27 7.97 -4.85
CA ILE A 59 -0.27 7.57 -3.53
C ILE A 59 0.63 8.02 -2.37
N VAL A 60 1.90 8.31 -2.63
CA VAL A 60 2.89 8.56 -1.58
C VAL A 60 2.98 10.02 -1.18
N ARG A 61 2.61 10.92 -2.08
CA ARG A 61 2.67 12.35 -1.84
C ARG A 61 1.32 12.88 -1.33
N PRO A 62 1.29 13.48 -0.13
CA PRO A 62 0.10 14.17 0.34
C PRO A 62 -0.27 15.33 -0.57
N GLU A 63 -1.57 15.55 -0.78
CA GLU A 63 -2.06 16.73 -1.47
C GLU A 63 -1.99 17.97 -0.56
N GLY A 64 -1.47 19.07 -1.10
CA GLY A 64 -1.42 20.38 -0.44
C GLY A 64 -0.18 20.61 0.44
N GLY A 65 0.37 21.83 0.35
CA GLY A 65 1.59 22.23 1.08
C GLY A 65 2.87 22.08 0.26
N ASP A 66 3.97 22.59 0.81
CA ASP A 66 5.32 22.37 0.29
C ASP A 66 5.92 21.16 1.00
N CYS A 67 6.05 20.05 0.28
CA CYS A 67 6.48 18.77 0.84
C CYS A 67 7.88 18.39 0.33
N THR A 68 8.67 17.80 1.22
CA THR A 68 9.96 17.21 0.85
C THR A 68 9.78 16.06 -0.14
N GLU A 69 10.85 15.73 -0.86
CA GLU A 69 10.93 14.46 -1.59
C GLU A 69 10.66 13.28 -0.64
N PRO A 70 9.85 12.28 -1.03
CA PRO A 70 9.59 11.12 -0.21
C PRO A 70 10.86 10.30 0.06
N LYS A 71 11.08 9.94 1.31
CA LYS A 71 12.12 8.99 1.69
C LYS A 71 11.53 7.59 1.79
N LEU A 72 12.03 6.67 0.98
CA LEU A 72 11.59 5.28 0.96
C LEU A 72 12.52 4.42 1.83
N THR A 73 11.93 3.57 2.66
CA THR A 73 12.64 2.54 3.44
C THR A 73 11.99 1.19 3.12
N PRO A 74 12.65 0.34 2.32
CA PRO A 74 12.13 -0.99 1.98
C PRO A 74 11.95 -1.85 3.24
N LEU A 75 10.91 -2.68 3.24
CA LEU A 75 10.66 -3.72 4.25
C LEU A 75 10.71 -5.10 3.59
N ASN A 76 10.74 -6.16 4.40
CA ASN A 76 10.55 -7.52 3.90
C ASN A 76 9.19 -7.66 3.19
N GLU A 77 8.17 -6.96 3.73
CA GLU A 77 6.82 -6.90 3.18
C GLU A 77 6.40 -5.43 3.16
N GLY A 78 6.55 -4.79 2.00
CA GLY A 78 6.14 -3.40 1.79
C GLY A 78 7.26 -2.37 1.86
N VAL A 79 6.88 -1.12 2.10
CA VAL A 79 7.79 0.04 2.18
C VAL A 79 7.25 1.05 3.19
N ILE A 80 8.15 1.71 3.92
CA ILE A 80 7.83 2.90 4.69
C ILE A 80 8.17 4.12 3.85
N VAL A 81 7.25 5.06 3.78
CA VAL A 81 7.44 6.34 3.11
C VAL A 81 7.34 7.45 4.14
N ASP A 82 8.40 8.23 4.28
CA ASP A 82 8.43 9.40 5.13
C ASP A 82 8.43 10.69 4.29
N VAL A 83 7.54 11.62 4.62
CA VAL A 83 7.42 12.94 3.99
C VAL A 83 7.25 14.01 5.06
N VAL A 84 7.88 15.16 4.87
CA VAL A 84 7.62 16.35 5.69
C VAL A 84 6.96 17.41 4.84
N CYS A 85 5.77 17.84 5.24
CA CYS A 85 5.02 18.91 4.56
C CYS A 85 4.96 20.16 5.43
N THR A 86 5.15 21.32 4.81
CA THR A 86 4.98 22.62 5.45
C THR A 86 3.75 23.31 4.89
N THR A 87 2.83 23.67 5.78
CA THR A 87 1.60 24.40 5.46
C THR A 87 1.57 25.73 6.22
N LYS A 88 0.48 26.49 6.11
CA LYS A 88 0.30 27.72 6.91
C LYS A 88 0.15 27.43 8.41
N GLU A 89 -0.32 26.23 8.73
CA GLU A 89 -0.57 25.76 10.09
C GLU A 89 0.68 25.20 10.78
N GLY A 90 1.76 24.94 10.02
CA GLY A 90 3.04 24.46 10.55
C GLY A 90 3.62 23.30 9.76
N LYS A 91 4.51 22.56 10.42
CA LYS A 91 5.18 21.38 9.88
C LYS A 91 4.38 20.12 10.23
N GLN A 92 4.21 19.25 9.24
CA GLN A 92 3.59 17.95 9.34
C GLN A 92 4.62 16.88 8.97
N THR A 93 4.96 16.00 9.90
CA THR A 93 5.83 14.84 9.62
C THR A 93 4.97 13.62 9.46
N ILE A 94 5.01 13.01 8.28
CA ILE A 94 4.12 11.93 7.86
C ILE A 94 4.97 10.69 7.60
N SER A 95 4.59 9.57 8.19
CA SER A 95 5.20 8.26 7.97
C SER A 95 4.11 7.26 7.62
N THR A 96 4.20 6.66 6.43
CA THR A 96 3.20 5.72 5.92
C THR A 96 3.84 4.37 5.68
N THR A 97 3.36 3.33 6.34
CA THR A 97 3.72 1.95 6.01
C THR A 97 2.74 1.43 4.96
N PHE A 98 3.24 1.05 3.80
CA PHE A 98 2.48 0.50 2.69
C PHE A 98 2.76 -0.98 2.51
N THR A 99 1.72 -1.80 2.35
CA THR A 99 1.80 -3.25 2.09
C THR A 99 0.77 -3.68 1.06
N GLY A 100 1.02 -4.78 0.35
CA GLY A 100 0.11 -5.33 -0.66
C GLY A 100 0.75 -5.46 -2.04
N ASP A 101 -0.07 -5.84 -3.02
CA ASP A 101 0.35 -6.03 -4.41
C ASP A 101 0.07 -4.81 -5.29
N PHE A 102 -0.79 -3.89 -4.83
CA PHE A 102 -1.25 -2.69 -5.55
C PHE A 102 -1.97 -2.96 -6.89
N ASP A 103 -2.13 -4.23 -7.27
CA ASP A 103 -2.89 -4.69 -8.43
C ASP A 103 -4.32 -5.11 -8.06
N THR A 104 -4.50 -5.59 -6.83
CA THR A 104 -5.76 -6.12 -6.32
C THR A 104 -6.13 -5.51 -4.97
N ARG A 105 -5.13 -5.32 -4.10
CA ARG A 105 -5.32 -4.74 -2.78
C ARG A 105 -4.06 -4.11 -2.22
N TYR A 106 -4.25 -3.14 -1.33
CA TYR A 106 -3.18 -2.63 -0.48
C TYR A 106 -3.73 -2.25 0.90
N HIS A 107 -2.83 -2.19 1.87
CA HIS A 107 -3.07 -1.65 3.19
C HIS A 107 -2.01 -0.59 3.50
N ALA A 108 -2.44 0.52 4.10
CA ALA A 108 -1.57 1.60 4.54
C ALA A 108 -1.88 2.03 5.96
N ILE A 109 -0.82 2.20 6.76
CA ILE A 109 -0.88 2.78 8.10
C ILE A 109 -0.15 4.12 8.08
N LEU A 110 -0.91 5.20 8.16
CA LEU A 110 -0.43 6.58 8.18
C LEU A 110 -0.24 7.03 9.62
N LYS A 111 0.89 7.66 9.92
CA LYS A 111 1.15 8.37 11.18
C LYS A 111 1.60 9.79 10.86
N THR A 112 0.92 10.77 11.44
CA THR A 112 1.24 12.18 11.27
C THR A 112 1.58 12.80 12.62
N THR A 113 2.63 13.61 12.67
CA THR A 113 3.00 14.47 13.80
C THR A 113 2.90 15.94 13.38
N PHE A 114 2.32 16.78 14.22
CA PHE A 114 2.08 18.21 13.96
C PHE A 114 2.97 19.10 14.84
N ASP A 115 3.59 20.11 14.22
CA ASP A 115 4.46 21.07 14.88
C ASP A 115 4.21 22.50 14.33
N PRO A 116 3.51 23.39 15.06
CA PRO A 116 2.92 23.15 16.38
C PRO A 116 1.71 22.19 16.34
N PRO A 117 1.29 21.65 17.50
CA PRO A 117 0.07 20.85 17.59
C PRO A 117 -1.17 21.58 17.04
N LEU A 118 -2.05 20.85 16.37
CA LEU A 118 -3.35 21.36 15.92
C LEU A 118 -4.34 21.33 17.09
N GLY A 119 -4.42 22.43 17.83
CA GLY A 119 -5.16 22.46 19.09
C GLY A 119 -4.54 21.51 20.11
N ALA A 120 -5.30 20.49 20.55
CA ALA A 120 -4.81 19.45 21.46
C ALA A 120 -4.17 18.24 20.75
N ILE A 121 -4.13 18.23 19.41
CA ILE A 121 -3.70 17.09 18.60
C ILE A 121 -2.25 17.29 18.17
N SER A 122 -1.33 16.55 18.80
CA SER A 122 0.08 16.52 18.40
C SER A 122 0.40 15.41 17.39
N HIS A 123 -0.43 14.37 17.34
CA HIS A 123 -0.26 13.23 16.44
C HIS A 123 -1.61 12.64 16.04
N MET A 124 -1.64 12.01 14.87
CA MET A 124 -2.81 11.31 14.33
C MET A 124 -2.37 10.05 13.60
N GLY A 125 -3.17 8.98 13.73
CA GLY A 125 -3.00 7.75 12.97
C GLY A 125 -4.22 7.47 12.10
N VAL A 126 -4.01 6.96 10.88
CA VAL A 126 -5.10 6.59 9.96
C VAL A 126 -4.77 5.24 9.33
N ASN A 127 -5.76 4.35 9.24
CA ASN A 127 -5.65 3.11 8.48
C ASN A 127 -6.40 3.25 7.16
N ILE A 128 -5.81 2.75 6.07
CA ILE A 128 -6.37 2.84 4.73
C ILE A 128 -6.28 1.45 4.08
N ASP A 129 -7.38 0.95 3.56
CA ASP A 129 -7.45 -0.27 2.75
C ASP A 129 -7.95 0.07 1.35
N GLY A 130 -7.22 -0.37 0.33
CA GLY A 130 -7.64 -0.28 -1.06
C GLY A 130 -8.00 -1.63 -1.64
N LYS A 131 -9.11 -1.67 -2.40
CA LYS A 131 -9.55 -2.84 -3.16
C LYS A 131 -9.84 -2.46 -4.61
N TYR A 132 -9.20 -3.14 -5.54
CA TYR A 132 -9.47 -2.97 -6.97
C TYR A 132 -10.86 -3.54 -7.32
N LEU A 133 -11.66 -2.75 -8.03
CA LEU A 133 -13.01 -3.11 -8.44
C LEU A 133 -13.09 -3.52 -9.92
N GLY A 134 -12.22 -2.99 -10.76
CA GLY A 134 -12.21 -3.27 -12.19
C GLY A 134 -11.52 -2.17 -13.00
N PRO A 135 -11.31 -2.41 -14.31
CA PRO A 135 -10.68 -1.43 -15.20
C PRO A 135 -11.58 -0.23 -15.50
N ASP A 136 -12.90 -0.44 -15.51
CA ASP A 136 -13.86 0.56 -15.96
C ASP A 136 -14.31 1.47 -14.81
N CYS A 137 -14.23 2.77 -15.07
CA CYS A 137 -14.78 3.82 -14.24
C CYS A 137 -16.27 4.05 -14.57
N PRO A 138 -17.13 4.29 -13.55
CA PRO A 138 -18.55 4.57 -13.76
C PRO A 138 -18.82 5.95 -14.36
#